data_AF-A0A819LW50-F1
#
_entry.id   AF-A0A819LW50-F1
#
_cell.length_a   1.000
_cell.length_b   1.000
_cell.length_c   1.000
_cell.angle_alpha   90.00
_cell.angle_beta   90.00
_cell.angle_gamma   90.00
#
_symmetry.space_group_name_H-M   'P 1'
#
loop_
_entity.id
_entity.type
_entity.pdbx_description
1 polymer ?
#
loop_
_entity_poly.entity_id
_entity_poly.type
_entity_poly.pdbx_seq_one_letter_code
_entity_poly.pdbx_strand_id
1 'polypeptide(L)'
;MTTRTNLNNNPSLYTDHYLSEIDDDLTSLTDFDLLKFQLIRQRKTLFSFIELLIKTELSYENIVLRIDYENLLNKQNQLNKEYNLLKNEYQHLGQTCLYLINKTHDLIDERNKYYTEWQTNKSLLTPRPDWDKVSNVIDGGIERWKILSNGKSSEHLVDILIKEIINGNQIEPINEQDYFDAIGDDLSVLPFLRIPKNIRLFNRRMRRRTTGLLIKEIWTDKIRDTEDRSLQNLSRTKEYNSPESLSSPHSSSDNNANQNNKTLANHVAAYFNKKFNSHMIAIEMGYNLSDACQRYRNSERINLFWGIITGQIEEMVYHHQMKSISQLLQHLIKMKKLFSTQQEPLSTRARRAIVSEPNSPLSVIANRRLSALSLFSVKEHQESTVLHNEFVMTNEQFFESLKLFYSNKTSLQIDELFQSAKHDLQYSNELIEFSLLFMEDDETRFGEFLSTLIKQINQEKSSYVEQIKQILLGYPLITVSQFCRAIYMTDPNINQNELHRYIEWVFSIKNFHSSQQIKPLDLEDLLRRLENCACFKH
;
A
#
# COMPACT_ATOMS: atom_id res chain seq x y z
N MET A 1 79.21 -23.38 37.95
CA MET A 1 79.69 -24.29 39.02
C MET A 1 79.60 -25.70 38.41
N THR A 2 80.64 -26.47 38.14
CA THR A 2 81.91 -26.72 38.84
C THR A 2 82.86 -27.51 37.91
N THR A 3 84.11 -27.04 37.78
CA THR A 3 85.42 -27.75 37.79
C THR A 3 85.61 -29.12 37.09
N ARG A 4 86.50 -29.21 36.07
CA ARG A 4 87.89 -29.80 36.06
C ARG A 4 87.96 -31.34 36.25
N THR A 5 88.59 -32.14 35.38
CA THR A 5 90.05 -32.41 35.28
C THR A 5 90.32 -33.43 34.14
N ASN A 6 91.16 -33.11 33.14
CA ASN A 6 92.50 -33.65 32.85
C ASN A 6 92.89 -35.06 33.35
N LEU A 7 93.41 -35.90 32.43
CA LEU A 7 94.66 -36.70 32.49
C LEU A 7 94.72 -37.61 31.23
N ASN A 8 95.51 -37.26 30.21
CA ASN A 8 96.83 -37.84 29.89
C ASN A 8 96.98 -39.35 30.16
N ASN A 9 97.24 -40.11 29.09
CA ASN A 9 98.38 -41.03 29.01
C ASN A 9 98.53 -41.60 27.59
N ASN A 10 99.62 -41.19 26.92
CA ASN A 10 100.30 -42.06 25.96
C ASN A 10 101.02 -43.16 26.76
N PRO A 11 101.22 -44.34 26.15
CA PRO A 11 102.58 -44.62 25.74
C PRO A 11 102.66 -45.16 24.32
N SER A 12 103.68 -44.65 23.64
CA SER A 12 104.33 -45.21 22.47
C SER A 12 104.98 -46.57 22.75
N LEU A 13 105.23 -47.29 21.66
CA LEU A 13 106.36 -48.19 21.35
C LEU A 13 106.06 -49.69 21.25
N TYR A 14 106.39 -50.19 20.04
CA TYR A 14 106.99 -51.48 19.71
C TYR A 14 106.04 -52.68 19.81
N THR A 15 105.77 -53.45 18.76
CA THR A 15 106.50 -53.80 17.54
C THR A 15 105.48 -54.37 16.56
N ASP A 16 105.60 -54.07 15.27
CA ASP A 16 105.27 -55.03 14.20
C ASP A 16 105.79 -54.45 12.88
N HIS A 17 107.12 -54.37 12.79
CA HIS A 17 107.85 -53.98 11.59
C HIS A 17 108.25 -55.19 10.75
N TYR A 18 107.44 -56.24 10.73
CA TYR A 18 107.63 -57.35 9.81
C TYR A 18 106.25 -57.79 9.31
N LEU A 19 106.12 -57.92 7.99
CA LEU A 19 104.96 -58.38 7.23
C LEU A 19 104.07 -57.29 6.59
N SER A 20 104.58 -56.07 6.42
CA SER A 20 104.23 -55.30 5.21
C SER A 20 105.11 -55.81 4.07
N GLU A 21 104.50 -56.19 2.96
CA GLU A 21 105.14 -56.70 1.73
C GLU A 21 105.45 -58.20 1.76
N ILE A 22 104.42 -59.02 1.54
CA ILE A 22 104.57 -60.21 0.71
C ILE A 22 103.44 -60.18 -0.32
N ASP A 23 103.88 -60.07 -1.57
CA ASP A 23 103.12 -59.91 -2.80
C ASP A 23 102.08 -61.01 -3.06
N ASP A 24 101.09 -60.64 -3.87
CA ASP A 24 99.95 -61.42 -4.36
C ASP A 24 100.30 -62.66 -5.24
N ASP A 25 101.53 -63.17 -5.20
CA ASP A 25 101.94 -64.35 -5.97
C ASP A 25 101.91 -65.64 -5.11
N LEU A 26 100.71 -66.20 -4.97
CA LEU A 26 100.39 -67.40 -4.18
C LEU A 26 100.75 -68.75 -4.84
N THR A 27 101.67 -68.78 -5.81
CA THR A 27 101.93 -69.98 -6.62
C THR A 27 103.07 -70.88 -6.12
N SER A 28 103.76 -70.53 -5.03
CA SER A 28 104.86 -71.34 -4.48
C SER A 28 104.78 -71.63 -2.97
N LEU A 29 103.63 -71.36 -2.33
CA LEU A 29 103.42 -71.70 -0.91
C LEU A 29 102.81 -73.10 -0.80
N THR A 30 103.23 -73.89 0.19
CA THR A 30 102.61 -75.22 0.41
C THR A 30 101.12 -75.05 0.73
N ASP A 31 100.25 -75.95 0.24
CA ASP A 31 98.78 -75.86 0.41
C ASP A 31 98.34 -75.61 1.86
N PHE A 32 99.14 -76.09 2.82
CA PHE A 32 98.94 -75.88 4.25
C PHE A 32 99.07 -74.40 4.67
N ASP A 33 100.08 -73.69 4.15
CA ASP A 33 100.32 -72.29 4.48
C ASP A 33 99.30 -71.38 3.80
N LEU A 34 98.85 -71.72 2.59
CA LEU A 34 97.75 -71.04 1.91
C LEU A 34 96.44 -71.18 2.69
N LEU A 35 96.12 -72.39 3.17
CA LEU A 35 94.93 -72.64 3.97
C LEU A 35 94.99 -71.86 5.30
N LYS A 36 96.15 -71.82 5.96
CA LYS A 36 96.35 -71.04 7.18
C LYS A 36 96.16 -69.54 6.93
N PHE A 37 96.70 -69.01 5.83
CA PHE A 37 96.52 -67.61 5.44
C PHE A 37 95.05 -67.29 5.15
N GLN A 38 94.35 -68.14 4.39
CA GLN A 38 92.92 -67.98 4.12
C GLN A 38 92.09 -68.05 5.40
N LEU A 39 92.41 -68.95 6.32
CA LEU A 39 91.71 -69.09 7.60
C LEU A 39 91.93 -67.86 8.48
N ILE A 40 93.15 -67.32 8.53
CA ILE A 40 93.44 -66.05 9.24
C ILE A 40 92.65 -64.89 8.61
N ARG A 41 92.63 -64.81 7.28
CA ARG A 41 91.86 -63.78 6.55
C ARG A 41 90.36 -63.91 6.82
N GLN A 42 89.81 -65.12 6.76
CA GLN A 42 88.40 -65.37 7.06
C GLN A 42 88.05 -65.08 8.51
N ARG A 43 88.95 -65.41 9.45
CA ARG A 43 88.79 -65.08 10.87
C ARG A 43 88.79 -63.57 11.09
N LYS A 44 89.63 -62.82 10.39
CA LYS A 44 89.65 -61.35 10.42
C LYS A 44 88.37 -60.75 9.83
N THR A 45 87.87 -61.28 8.71
CA THR A 45 86.60 -60.82 8.13
C THR A 45 85.39 -61.18 9.00
N LEU A 46 85.38 -62.36 9.63
CA LEU A 46 84.33 -62.73 10.56
C LEU A 46 84.33 -61.84 11.80
N PHE A 47 85.51 -61.51 12.32
CA PHE A 47 85.64 -60.58 13.44
C PHE A 47 85.08 -59.20 13.09
N SER A 48 85.39 -58.68 11.90
CA SER A 48 84.83 -57.40 11.45
C SER A 48 83.31 -57.44 11.26
N PHE A 49 82.75 -58.56 10.79
CA PHE A 49 81.29 -58.72 10.67
C PHE A 49 80.60 -58.79 12.03
N ILE A 50 81.19 -59.51 12.99
CA ILE A 50 80.68 -59.59 14.36
C ILE A 50 80.71 -58.20 15.02
N GLU A 51 81.78 -57.45 14.85
CA GLU A 51 81.91 -56.09 15.40
C GLU A 51 80.85 -55.14 14.80
N LEU A 52 80.58 -55.25 13.50
CA LEU A 52 79.55 -54.46 12.82
C LEU A 52 78.15 -54.84 13.30
N LEU A 53 77.87 -56.14 13.46
CA LEU A 53 76.58 -56.64 13.95
C LEU A 53 76.32 -56.14 15.37
N ILE A 54 77.28 -56.30 16.29
CA ILE A 54 77.20 -55.78 17.66
C ILE A 54 76.95 -54.27 17.67
N LYS A 55 77.66 -53.52 16.81
CA LYS A 55 77.48 -52.06 16.70
C LYS A 55 76.07 -51.71 16.20
N THR A 56 75.53 -52.45 15.23
CA THR A 56 74.17 -52.22 14.73
C THR A 56 73.11 -52.62 15.76
N GLU A 57 73.25 -53.76 16.44
CA GLU A 57 72.31 -54.24 17.44
C GLU A 57 72.24 -53.28 18.63
N LEU A 58 73.39 -52.85 19.17
CA LEU A 58 73.46 -51.85 20.22
C LEU A 58 72.88 -50.49 19.79
N SER A 59 73.05 -50.11 18.52
CA SER A 59 72.47 -48.87 17.97
C SER A 59 70.95 -48.97 17.76
N TYR A 60 70.43 -50.14 17.39
CA TYR A 60 69.01 -50.35 17.15
C TYR A 60 68.23 -50.53 18.46
N GLU A 61 68.80 -51.23 19.44
CA GLU A 61 68.13 -51.52 20.73
C GLU A 61 68.04 -50.28 21.63
N ASN A 62 69.06 -49.40 21.62
CA ASN A 62 69.12 -48.26 22.55
C ASN A 62 68.71 -46.89 21.96
N ILE A 63 68.76 -46.69 20.64
CA ILE A 63 68.67 -45.34 20.05
C ILE A 63 67.33 -45.11 19.35
N VAL A 64 66.84 -46.05 18.54
CA VAL A 64 65.62 -45.84 17.73
C VAL A 64 64.36 -45.82 18.60
N LEU A 65 64.14 -46.84 19.45
CA LEU A 65 62.97 -46.90 20.32
C LEU A 65 62.93 -45.78 21.38
N ARG A 66 64.10 -45.36 21.84
CA ARG A 66 64.21 -44.28 22.82
C ARG A 66 63.89 -42.92 22.21
N ILE A 67 64.38 -42.64 20.99
CA ILE A 67 64.05 -41.40 20.28
C ILE A 67 62.55 -41.34 20.00
N ASP A 68 61.93 -42.44 19.55
CA ASP A 68 60.49 -42.48 19.31
C ASP A 68 59.67 -42.32 20.59
N TYR A 69 60.10 -42.94 21.70
CA TYR A 69 59.51 -42.74 23.01
C TYR A 69 59.64 -41.28 23.49
N GLU A 70 60.81 -40.67 23.36
CA GLU A 70 61.05 -39.27 23.71
C GLU A 70 60.21 -38.33 22.85
N ASN A 71 60.05 -38.62 21.55
CA ASN A 71 59.17 -37.88 20.65
C ASN A 71 57.69 -38.00 21.04
N LEU A 72 57.21 -39.20 21.34
CA LEU A 72 55.84 -39.44 21.80
C LEU A 72 55.58 -38.77 23.16
N LEU A 73 56.53 -38.84 24.08
CA LEU A 73 56.46 -38.18 25.38
C LEU A 73 56.40 -36.66 25.23
N ASN A 74 57.23 -36.09 24.35
CA ASN A 74 57.21 -34.66 24.04
C ASN A 74 55.85 -34.24 23.45
N LYS A 75 55.31 -35.04 22.53
CA LYS A 75 53.99 -34.79 21.93
C LYS A 75 52.87 -34.89 22.96
N GLN A 76 52.92 -35.88 23.85
CA GLN A 76 51.96 -36.03 24.95
C GLN A 76 52.04 -34.84 25.91
N ASN A 77 53.25 -34.38 26.24
CA ASN A 77 53.47 -33.21 27.08
C ASN A 77 52.95 -31.92 26.42
N GLN A 78 53.12 -31.77 25.11
CA GLN A 78 52.58 -30.65 24.35
C GLN A 78 51.05 -30.68 24.32
N LEU A 79 50.45 -31.81 23.98
CA LEU A 79 48.99 -32.01 24.00
C LEU A 79 48.40 -31.75 25.39
N ASN A 80 49.08 -32.17 26.46
CA ASN A 80 48.63 -31.88 27.83
C ASN A 80 48.68 -30.38 28.16
N LYS A 81 49.69 -29.65 27.68
CA LYS A 81 49.74 -28.19 27.84
C LYS A 81 48.59 -27.51 27.10
N GLU A 82 48.36 -27.88 25.84
CA GLU A 82 47.26 -27.35 25.03
C GLU A 82 45.90 -27.68 25.64
N TYR A 83 45.70 -28.92 26.11
CA TYR A 83 44.48 -29.34 26.81
C TYR A 83 44.23 -28.51 28.08
N ASN A 84 45.28 -28.27 28.89
CA ASN A 84 45.15 -27.47 30.10
C ASN A 84 44.84 -26.00 29.78
N LEU A 85 45.44 -25.43 28.74
CA LEU A 85 45.12 -24.08 28.28
C LEU A 85 43.65 -23.99 27.85
N LEU A 86 43.21 -24.88 26.96
CA LEU A 86 41.84 -24.90 26.46
C LEU A 86 40.82 -25.14 27.59
N LYS A 87 41.15 -25.99 28.56
CA LYS A 87 40.32 -26.23 29.75
C LYS A 87 40.16 -24.95 30.57
N ASN A 88 41.23 -24.19 30.77
CA ASN A 88 41.18 -22.91 31.49
C ASN A 88 40.37 -21.86 30.73
N GLU A 89 40.52 -21.77 29.41
CA GLU A 89 39.72 -20.88 28.55
C GLU A 89 38.23 -21.22 28.61
N TYR A 90 37.88 -22.52 28.57
CA TYR A 90 36.50 -22.96 28.68
C TYR A 90 35.89 -22.64 30.06
N GLN A 91 36.68 -22.79 31.13
CA GLN A 91 36.25 -22.41 32.48
C GLN A 91 36.02 -20.90 32.60
N HIS A 92 36.95 -20.09 32.06
CA HIS A 92 36.80 -18.64 32.02
C HIS A 92 35.56 -18.23 31.19
N LEU A 93 35.37 -18.82 30.01
CA LEU A 93 34.20 -18.57 29.18
C LEU A 93 32.91 -18.92 29.93
N GLY A 94 32.87 -20.07 30.62
CA GLY A 94 31.76 -20.46 31.47
C GLY A 94 31.45 -19.43 32.57
N GLN A 95 32.47 -18.90 33.24
CA GLN A 95 32.32 -17.83 34.24
C GLN A 95 31.79 -16.53 33.63
N THR A 96 32.30 -16.13 32.44
CA THR A 96 31.81 -14.93 31.74
C THR A 96 30.36 -15.08 31.29
N CYS A 97 29.95 -16.24 30.79
CA CYS A 97 28.56 -16.53 30.43
C CYS A 97 27.65 -16.44 31.66
N LEU A 98 28.07 -17.00 32.80
CA LEU A 98 27.31 -16.92 34.04
C LEU A 98 27.20 -15.48 34.55
N TYR A 99 28.29 -14.71 34.48
CA TYR A 99 28.28 -13.28 34.80
C TYR A 99 27.30 -12.49 33.91
N LEU A 100 27.32 -12.75 32.59
CA LEU A 100 26.40 -12.11 31.64
C LEU A 100 24.94 -12.49 31.94
N ILE A 101 24.64 -13.75 32.24
CA ILE A 101 23.30 -14.20 32.63
C ILE A 101 22.82 -13.44 33.86
N ASN A 102 23.63 -13.38 34.92
CA ASN A 102 23.28 -12.64 36.13
C ASN A 102 23.06 -11.15 35.83
N LYS A 103 23.95 -10.54 35.03
CA LYS A 103 23.81 -9.13 34.66
C LYS A 103 22.55 -8.87 33.84
N THR A 104 22.17 -9.79 32.95
CA THR A 104 20.91 -9.68 32.20
C THR A 104 19.69 -9.80 33.11
N HIS A 105 19.74 -10.63 34.14
CA HIS A 105 18.69 -10.71 35.15
C HIS A 105 18.54 -9.38 35.90
N ASP A 106 19.64 -8.81 36.38
CA ASP A 106 19.65 -7.50 37.06
C ASP A 106 19.04 -6.40 36.18
N LEU A 107 19.41 -6.37 34.89
CA LEU A 107 18.88 -5.38 33.94
C LEU A 107 17.38 -5.58 33.67
N ILE A 108 16.89 -6.81 33.67
CA ILE A 108 15.45 -7.10 33.55
C ILE A 108 14.71 -6.58 34.79
N ASP A 109 15.27 -6.76 35.98
CA ASP A 109 14.68 -6.26 37.22
C ASP A 109 14.65 -4.73 37.27
N GLU A 110 15.75 -4.07 36.89
CA GLU A 110 15.81 -2.60 36.73
C GLU A 110 14.77 -2.11 35.72
N ARG A 111 14.66 -2.76 34.55
CA ARG A 111 13.65 -2.44 33.54
C ARG A 111 12.24 -2.55 34.11
N ASN A 112 11.94 -3.63 34.81
CA ASN A 112 10.62 -3.86 35.40
C ASN A 112 10.30 -2.79 36.45
N LYS A 113 11.28 -2.38 37.25
CA LYS A 113 11.15 -1.29 38.22
C LYS A 113 10.84 0.05 37.52
N TYR A 114 11.58 0.41 36.48
CA TYR A 114 11.30 1.64 35.75
C TYR A 114 9.95 1.59 35.03
N TYR A 115 9.52 0.42 34.55
CA TYR A 115 8.21 0.25 33.94
C TYR A 115 7.08 0.49 34.95
N THR A 116 7.19 -0.05 36.18
CA THR A 116 6.19 0.19 37.23
C THR A 116 6.19 1.65 37.67
N GLU A 117 7.36 2.26 37.89
CA GLU A 117 7.49 3.69 38.21
C GLU A 117 6.92 4.58 37.10
N TRP A 118 7.18 4.25 35.83
CA TRP A 118 6.57 4.96 34.69
C TRP A 118 5.06 4.79 34.68
N GLN A 119 4.54 3.60 34.96
CA GLN A 119 3.10 3.36 34.95
C GLN A 119 2.41 4.12 36.09
N THR A 120 3.04 4.22 37.27
CA THR A 120 2.57 5.09 38.37
C THR A 120 2.70 6.56 38.03
N ASN A 121 3.81 6.99 37.42
CA ASN A 121 4.00 8.39 37.04
C ASN A 121 3.06 8.80 35.92
N LYS A 122 2.79 7.93 34.95
CA LYS A 122 1.80 8.13 33.89
C LYS A 122 0.40 8.30 34.46
N SER A 123 0.02 7.53 35.48
CA SER A 123 -1.29 7.70 36.12
C SER A 123 -1.38 8.97 36.97
N LEU A 124 -0.25 9.50 37.45
CA LEU A 124 -0.16 10.78 38.17
C LEU A 124 -0.07 12.00 37.23
N LEU A 125 0.58 11.85 36.06
CA LEU A 125 0.87 12.91 35.10
C LEU A 125 -0.19 13.07 34.01
N THR A 126 -1.14 12.14 33.87
CA THR A 126 -2.32 12.37 33.06
C THR A 126 -3.26 13.27 33.86
N PRO A 127 -3.39 14.58 33.53
CA PRO A 127 -4.40 15.41 34.17
C PRO A 127 -5.74 14.72 33.90
N ARG A 128 -6.45 14.36 34.98
CA ARG A 128 -7.75 13.73 34.81
C ARG A 128 -8.64 14.69 34.02
N PRO A 129 -9.40 14.21 33.03
CA PRO A 129 -10.37 15.03 32.34
C PRO A 129 -11.26 15.73 33.37
N ASP A 130 -11.58 16.98 33.10
CA ASP A 130 -12.56 17.71 33.89
C ASP A 130 -13.95 17.10 33.63
N TRP A 131 -14.30 16.10 34.44
CA TRP A 131 -15.54 15.33 34.29
C TRP A 131 -16.78 16.19 34.52
N ASP A 132 -16.65 17.37 35.14
CA ASP A 132 -17.78 18.28 35.30
C ASP A 132 -18.22 18.85 33.94
N LYS A 133 -17.31 18.98 32.97
CA LYS A 133 -17.65 19.40 31.60
C LYS A 133 -18.50 18.39 30.84
N VAL A 134 -18.40 17.10 31.20
CA VAL A 134 -19.15 16.03 30.55
C VAL A 134 -20.65 16.16 30.81
N SER A 135 -21.04 16.77 31.93
CA SER A 135 -22.45 17.07 32.23
C SER A 135 -23.13 18.01 31.22
N ASN A 136 -22.35 18.80 30.47
CA ASN A 136 -22.86 19.68 29.42
C ASN A 136 -23.07 18.95 28.08
N VAL A 137 -22.51 17.75 27.93
CA VAL A 137 -22.52 16.96 26.68
C VAL A 137 -23.54 15.81 26.75
N ILE A 138 -23.88 15.36 27.96
CA ILE A 138 -24.84 14.28 28.20
C ILE A 138 -26.23 14.85 28.54
N ASP A 139 -27.26 14.36 27.87
CA ASP A 139 -28.65 14.76 28.11
C ASP A 139 -29.11 14.31 29.51
N GLY A 140 -29.60 15.25 30.33
CA GLY A 140 -29.92 15.03 31.76
C GLY A 140 -29.00 15.76 32.75
N GLY A 141 -28.00 16.49 32.25
CA GLY A 141 -27.23 17.48 33.00
C GLY A 141 -26.38 16.91 34.15
N ILE A 142 -25.99 17.81 35.07
CA ILE A 142 -25.13 17.48 36.23
C ILE A 142 -25.72 16.35 37.09
N GLU A 143 -27.03 16.26 37.25
CA GLU A 143 -27.66 15.31 38.17
C GLU A 143 -27.57 13.87 37.66
N ARG A 144 -27.89 13.63 36.38
CA ARG A 144 -27.73 12.31 35.77
C ARG A 144 -26.27 11.89 35.71
N TRP A 145 -25.38 12.82 35.37
CA TRP A 145 -23.94 12.53 35.35
C TRP A 145 -23.42 12.15 36.74
N LYS A 146 -23.83 12.86 37.80
CA LYS A 146 -23.47 12.50 39.18
C LYS A 146 -23.93 11.10 39.58
N ILE A 147 -25.11 10.66 39.12
CA ILE A 147 -25.61 9.31 39.39
C ILE A 147 -24.78 8.25 38.65
N LEU A 148 -24.47 8.50 37.38
CA LEU A 148 -23.67 7.59 36.54
C LEU A 148 -22.20 7.53 36.97
N SER A 149 -21.66 8.67 37.44
CA SER A 149 -20.26 8.80 37.80
C SER A 149 -19.95 8.34 39.22
N ASN A 150 -20.97 8.18 40.06
CA ASN A 150 -20.77 7.86 41.48
C ASN A 150 -20.07 6.49 41.65
N GLY A 151 -18.93 6.51 42.34
CA GLY A 151 -18.16 5.30 42.66
C GLY A 151 -17.49 4.60 41.47
N LYS A 152 -17.37 5.24 40.30
CA LYS A 152 -16.72 4.67 39.11
C LYS A 152 -15.29 5.21 38.92
N SER A 153 -14.40 4.37 38.38
CA SER A 153 -13.05 4.80 37.99
C SER A 153 -13.07 5.64 36.71
N SER A 154 -12.07 6.48 36.48
CA SER A 154 -12.00 7.32 35.28
C SER A 154 -12.01 6.52 33.97
N GLU A 155 -11.46 5.31 33.97
CA GLU A 155 -11.54 4.37 32.83
C GLU A 155 -12.97 3.88 32.60
N HIS A 156 -13.69 3.50 33.66
CA HIS A 156 -15.11 3.16 33.56
C HIS A 156 -15.99 4.36 33.16
N LEU A 157 -15.63 5.58 33.56
CA LEU A 157 -16.34 6.79 33.12
C LEU A 157 -16.17 7.02 31.61
N VAL A 158 -14.98 6.75 31.07
CA VAL A 158 -14.75 6.77 29.61
C VAL A 158 -15.62 5.72 28.93
N ASP A 159 -15.70 4.51 29.45
CA ASP A 159 -16.54 3.46 28.85
C ASP A 159 -18.03 3.79 28.90
N ILE A 160 -18.51 4.38 29.99
CA ILE A 160 -19.90 4.85 30.13
C ILE A 160 -20.16 5.99 29.15
N LEU A 161 -19.23 6.95 29.03
CA LEU A 161 -19.32 8.05 28.07
C LEU A 161 -19.31 7.55 26.63
N ILE A 162 -18.43 6.60 26.30
CA ILE A 162 -18.38 5.95 24.99
C ILE A 162 -19.69 5.21 24.73
N LYS A 163 -20.25 4.49 25.70
CA LYS A 163 -21.56 3.83 25.56
C LYS A 163 -22.69 4.83 25.33
N GLU A 164 -22.73 5.95 26.05
CA GLU A 164 -23.75 7.00 25.86
C GLU A 164 -23.59 7.73 24.51
N ILE A 165 -22.34 7.95 24.05
CA ILE A 165 -22.05 8.54 22.74
C ILE A 165 -22.34 7.56 21.59
N ILE A 166 -21.99 6.27 21.73
CA ILE A 166 -22.17 5.23 20.70
C ILE A 166 -23.63 4.81 20.60
N ASN A 167 -24.35 4.70 21.72
CA ASN A 167 -25.78 4.36 21.71
C ASN A 167 -26.67 5.58 21.47
N GLY A 168 -26.08 6.78 21.46
CA GLY A 168 -26.73 8.03 21.09
C GLY A 168 -28.03 8.26 21.83
N ASN A 169 -27.96 8.65 23.11
CA ASN A 169 -29.12 9.08 23.90
C ASN A 169 -30.38 8.25 23.62
N GLN A 170 -30.34 6.93 23.85
CA GLN A 170 -31.57 6.16 24.02
C GLN A 170 -32.21 6.60 25.33
N ILE A 171 -32.94 7.70 25.25
CA ILE A 171 -33.89 8.15 26.24
C ILE A 171 -35.15 7.29 26.01
N GLU A 172 -35.46 6.40 26.96
CA GLU A 172 -36.87 6.05 27.17
C GLU A 172 -37.64 7.31 27.56
N PRO A 173 -38.88 7.44 27.10
CA PRO A 173 -39.37 8.56 26.30
C PRO A 173 -39.60 9.82 27.14
N ILE A 174 -39.40 10.98 26.50
CA ILE A 174 -40.27 12.17 26.46
C ILE A 174 -39.40 13.32 25.90
N ASN A 175 -39.59 13.64 24.62
CA ASN A 175 -39.69 15.00 24.07
C ASN A 175 -39.84 14.92 22.55
N GLU A 176 -40.72 15.75 22.01
CA GLU A 176 -41.38 15.69 20.70
C GLU A 176 -40.45 15.89 19.47
N GLN A 177 -39.13 15.63 19.57
CA GLN A 177 -38.13 15.89 18.52
C GLN A 177 -37.55 14.64 17.84
N ASP A 178 -38.03 13.43 18.17
CA ASP A 178 -37.61 12.18 17.52
C ASP A 178 -38.36 11.87 16.22
N TYR A 179 -39.24 12.77 15.79
CA TYR A 179 -40.01 12.62 14.57
C TYR A 179 -39.81 13.82 13.64
N PHE A 180 -39.76 13.56 12.35
CA PHE A 180 -39.93 14.58 11.33
C PHE A 180 -41.42 14.77 11.04
N ASP A 181 -41.82 16.03 10.92
CA ASP A 181 -43.09 16.40 10.32
C ASP A 181 -42.98 16.34 8.80
N ALA A 182 -43.95 15.69 8.17
CA ALA A 182 -44.01 15.59 6.73
C ALA A 182 -44.19 16.97 6.06
N ILE A 183 -43.33 17.25 5.07
CA ILE A 183 -43.32 18.52 4.32
C ILE A 183 -44.55 18.62 3.40
N GLY A 184 -45.09 17.48 2.94
CA GLY A 184 -46.25 17.38 2.06
C GLY A 184 -45.99 16.56 0.81
N ASP A 185 -47.03 16.38 0.01
CA ASP A 185 -47.07 15.60 -1.23
C ASP A 185 -47.08 16.47 -2.50
N ASP A 186 -46.82 17.78 -2.35
CA ASP A 186 -46.78 18.74 -3.45
C ASP A 186 -45.68 18.42 -4.48
N LEU A 187 -45.90 18.85 -5.72
CA LEU A 187 -44.92 18.70 -6.82
C LEU A 187 -43.63 19.51 -6.58
N SER A 188 -43.68 20.53 -5.71
CA SER A 188 -42.52 21.32 -5.27
C SER A 188 -41.60 20.55 -4.32
N VAL A 189 -42.13 19.52 -3.63
CA VAL A 189 -41.36 18.67 -2.73
C VAL A 189 -40.62 17.60 -3.55
N LEU A 190 -39.41 17.27 -3.09
CA LEU A 190 -38.57 16.26 -3.74
C LEU A 190 -39.31 14.90 -3.78
N PRO A 191 -39.26 14.18 -4.91
CA PRO A 191 -39.97 12.91 -5.13
C PRO A 191 -39.85 11.89 -4.00
N PHE A 192 -38.66 11.74 -3.41
CA PHE A 192 -38.37 10.79 -2.33
C PHE A 192 -38.80 11.26 -0.92
N LEU A 193 -39.37 12.47 -0.81
CA LEU A 193 -39.88 13.06 0.44
C LEU A 193 -41.40 13.24 0.43
N ARG A 194 -42.09 12.91 -0.68
CA ARG A 194 -43.52 13.17 -0.85
C ARG A 194 -44.34 12.23 0.02
N ILE A 195 -44.99 12.80 1.01
CA ILE A 195 -45.92 12.10 1.90
C ILE A 195 -46.92 13.09 2.49
N PRO A 196 -48.17 12.70 2.75
CA PRO A 196 -49.16 13.57 3.37
C PRO A 196 -48.65 14.19 4.69
N LYS A 197 -48.94 15.49 4.91
CA LYS A 197 -48.44 16.29 6.05
C LYS A 197 -48.81 15.73 7.43
N ASN A 198 -49.83 14.88 7.52
CA ASN A 198 -50.34 14.34 8.79
C ASN A 198 -49.55 13.13 9.30
N ILE A 199 -48.44 12.77 8.66
CA ILE A 199 -47.66 11.58 8.98
C ILE A 199 -46.37 12.00 9.69
N ARG A 200 -46.10 11.36 10.84
CA ARG A 200 -44.85 11.50 11.59
C ARG A 200 -43.86 10.41 11.17
N LEU A 201 -42.62 10.80 10.88
CA LEU A 201 -41.56 9.90 10.43
C LEU A 201 -40.45 9.82 11.47
N PHE A 202 -39.89 8.65 11.74
CA PHE A 202 -38.84 8.53 12.74
C PHE A 202 -37.52 9.16 12.28
N ASN A 203 -36.93 9.98 13.15
CA ASN A 203 -35.57 10.47 12.98
C ASN A 203 -34.58 9.44 13.54
N ARG A 204 -33.96 8.68 12.64
CA ARG A 204 -32.91 7.69 12.95
C ARG A 204 -31.54 8.32 13.17
N ARG A 205 -31.41 9.64 13.04
CA ARG A 205 -30.17 10.42 13.22
C ARG A 205 -28.99 9.81 12.46
N MET A 206 -29.14 9.69 11.13
CA MET A 206 -28.13 9.07 10.27
C MET A 206 -26.72 9.68 10.48
N ARG A 207 -25.71 8.81 10.65
CA ARG A 207 -24.30 9.17 10.88
C ARG A 207 -23.62 9.54 9.57
N ARG A 208 -22.55 10.35 9.63
CA ARG A 208 -21.82 10.81 8.44
C ARG A 208 -21.32 9.67 7.54
N ARG A 209 -20.71 8.63 8.11
CA ARG A 209 -20.24 7.45 7.35
C ARG A 209 -21.40 6.73 6.65
N THR A 210 -22.54 6.53 7.33
CA THR A 210 -23.69 5.84 6.74
C THR A 210 -24.33 6.69 5.64
N THR A 211 -24.37 8.02 5.81
CA THR A 211 -24.78 8.95 4.74
C THR A 211 -23.87 8.85 3.52
N GLY A 212 -22.54 8.88 3.72
CA GLY A 212 -21.56 8.77 2.64
C GLY A 212 -21.67 7.46 1.86
N LEU A 213 -21.81 6.32 2.56
CA LEU A 213 -22.02 5.02 1.93
C LEU A 213 -23.33 4.96 1.15
N LEU A 214 -24.42 5.50 1.70
CA LEU A 214 -25.71 5.53 1.00
C LEU A 214 -25.64 6.38 -0.28
N ILE A 215 -24.98 7.53 -0.23
CA ILE A 215 -24.75 8.39 -1.40
C ILE A 215 -23.93 7.65 -2.46
N LYS A 216 -22.86 6.97 -2.05
CA LYS A 216 -22.03 6.16 -2.95
C LYS A 216 -22.85 5.05 -3.62
N GLU A 217 -23.66 4.33 -2.85
CA GLU A 217 -24.54 3.28 -3.38
C GLU A 217 -25.53 3.83 -4.42
N ILE A 218 -26.17 4.97 -4.14
CA ILE A 218 -27.09 5.64 -5.07
C ILE A 218 -26.37 5.96 -6.40
N TRP A 219 -25.17 6.54 -6.33
CA TRP A 219 -24.38 6.83 -7.53
C TRP A 219 -24.00 5.57 -8.29
N THR A 220 -23.59 4.50 -7.60
CA THR A 220 -23.23 3.23 -8.25
C THR A 220 -24.43 2.57 -8.92
N ASP A 221 -25.62 2.61 -8.31
CA ASP A 221 -26.85 2.08 -8.90
C ASP A 221 -27.26 2.90 -10.13
N LYS A 222 -27.11 4.23 -10.07
CA LYS A 222 -27.38 5.10 -11.21
C LYS A 222 -26.46 4.84 -12.41
N ILE A 223 -25.16 4.64 -12.17
CA ILE A 223 -24.21 4.31 -13.24
C ILE A 223 -24.61 3.00 -13.91
N ARG A 224 -24.93 1.96 -13.12
CA ARG A 224 -25.42 0.67 -13.65
C ARG A 224 -26.69 0.82 -14.48
N ASP A 225 -27.68 1.55 -13.96
CA ASP A 225 -28.93 1.83 -14.68
C ASP A 225 -28.68 2.57 -16.01
N THR A 226 -27.69 3.48 -16.06
CA THR A 226 -27.32 4.18 -17.29
C THR A 226 -26.62 3.28 -18.31
N GLU A 227 -25.74 2.38 -17.85
CA GLU A 227 -25.06 1.39 -18.69
C GLU A 227 -26.08 0.40 -19.29
N ASP A 228 -26.99 -0.13 -18.47
CA ASP A 228 -28.03 -1.06 -18.90
C ASP A 228 -28.97 -0.44 -19.94
N ARG A 229 -29.38 0.83 -19.74
CA ARG A 229 -30.18 1.56 -20.74
C ARG A 229 -29.40 1.78 -22.04
N SER A 230 -28.10 2.05 -21.95
CA SER A 230 -27.25 2.25 -23.14
C SER A 230 -27.12 0.96 -23.95
N LEU A 231 -26.98 -0.19 -23.28
CA LEU A 231 -26.92 -1.51 -23.91
C LEU A 231 -28.27 -1.90 -24.56
N GLN A 232 -29.39 -1.63 -23.89
CA GLN A 232 -30.73 -1.89 -24.44
C GLN A 232 -31.03 -1.03 -25.67
N ASN A 233 -30.59 0.23 -25.69
CA ASN A 233 -30.74 1.11 -26.85
C ASN A 233 -29.89 0.62 -28.04
N LEU A 234 -28.67 0.14 -27.81
CA LEU A 234 -27.83 -0.46 -28.85
C LEU A 234 -28.46 -1.71 -29.47
N SER A 235 -29.09 -2.57 -28.66
CA SER A 235 -29.80 -3.77 -29.15
C SER A 235 -31.00 -3.41 -30.02
N ARG A 236 -31.78 -2.39 -29.66
CA ARG A 236 -32.91 -1.90 -30.47
C ARG A 236 -32.47 -1.28 -31.80
N THR A 237 -31.32 -0.59 -31.85
CA THR A 237 -30.81 -0.01 -33.11
C THR A 237 -30.30 -1.05 -34.10
N LYS A 238 -30.00 -2.29 -33.66
CA LYS A 238 -29.59 -3.38 -34.54
C LYS A 238 -30.76 -4.14 -35.17
N GLU A 239 -31.99 -3.97 -34.65
CA GLU A 239 -33.20 -4.64 -35.18
C GLU A 239 -33.93 -3.84 -36.27
N TYR A 240 -33.50 -2.61 -36.57
CA TYR A 240 -34.12 -1.72 -37.59
C TYR A 240 -33.22 -1.43 -38.79
N ASN A 241 -32.50 -2.43 -39.28
CA ASN A 241 -31.86 -2.39 -40.60
C ASN A 241 -32.34 -3.57 -41.46
N SER A 242 -33.64 -3.57 -41.78
CA SER A 242 -34.24 -4.26 -42.93
C SER A 242 -35.34 -3.36 -43.50
N PRO A 243 -35.41 -3.14 -44.82
CA PRO A 243 -36.38 -2.24 -45.42
C PRO A 243 -37.65 -3.00 -45.79
N GLU A 244 -38.81 -2.72 -45.18
CA GLU A 244 -40.09 -2.74 -45.89
C GLU A 244 -41.31 -2.28 -45.06
N SER A 245 -42.18 -1.56 -45.76
CA SER A 245 -43.61 -1.28 -45.54
C SER A 245 -44.05 -0.15 -44.58
N LEU A 246 -44.63 0.87 -45.20
CA LEU A 246 -45.46 1.92 -44.62
C LEU A 246 -46.74 1.34 -44.00
N SER A 247 -47.09 1.80 -42.79
CA SER A 247 -48.49 2.12 -42.46
C SER A 247 -48.56 3.12 -41.27
N SER A 248 -49.63 3.92 -41.32
CA SER A 248 -49.83 5.22 -40.66
C SER A 248 -50.30 5.14 -39.19
N PRO A 249 -50.43 6.28 -38.47
CA PRO A 249 -50.24 6.38 -37.03
C PRO A 249 -51.55 6.30 -36.23
N HIS A 250 -51.49 5.59 -35.09
CA HIS A 250 -52.43 5.79 -33.99
C HIS A 250 -51.69 6.09 -32.69
N SER A 251 -51.98 7.27 -32.15
CA SER A 251 -51.94 7.65 -30.74
C SER A 251 -52.53 6.53 -29.87
N SER A 252 -52.03 6.21 -28.68
CA SER A 252 -51.84 7.13 -27.55
C SER A 252 -51.15 6.41 -26.37
N SER A 253 -50.47 7.21 -25.54
CA SER A 253 -50.42 7.09 -24.07
C SER A 253 -49.19 6.54 -23.33
N ASP A 254 -48.19 5.91 -23.96
CA ASP A 254 -47.09 5.30 -23.15
C ASP A 254 -45.75 6.08 -23.12
N ASN A 255 -45.67 7.24 -23.77
CA ASN A 255 -44.40 7.99 -23.87
C ASN A 255 -44.10 8.94 -22.69
N ASN A 256 -45.00 9.10 -21.71
CA ASN A 256 -44.80 10.03 -20.59
C ASN A 256 -43.98 9.44 -19.43
N ALA A 257 -43.84 8.12 -19.31
CA ALA A 257 -43.07 7.50 -18.22
C ALA A 257 -41.54 7.60 -18.41
N ASN A 258 -41.06 7.70 -19.65
CA ASN A 258 -39.63 7.69 -19.96
C ASN A 258 -38.93 9.05 -19.80
N GLN A 259 -39.66 10.16 -19.64
CA GLN A 259 -39.06 11.47 -19.37
C GLN A 259 -38.90 11.75 -17.86
N ASN A 260 -39.65 11.05 -17.00
CA ASN A 260 -39.62 11.25 -15.55
C ASN A 260 -38.38 10.65 -14.87
N ASN A 261 -37.51 9.94 -15.58
CA ASN A 261 -36.27 9.35 -15.03
C ASN A 261 -35.01 10.21 -15.24
N LYS A 262 -35.15 11.51 -15.58
CA LYS A 262 -34.00 12.37 -15.91
C LYS A 262 -33.26 12.96 -14.71
N THR A 263 -33.94 13.26 -13.60
CA THR A 263 -33.32 13.97 -12.47
C THR A 263 -32.81 13.00 -11.40
N LEU A 264 -31.73 13.37 -10.71
CA LEU A 264 -31.18 12.58 -9.60
C LEU A 264 -32.23 12.31 -8.51
N ALA A 265 -33.09 13.29 -8.19
CA ALA A 265 -34.13 13.12 -7.19
C ALA A 265 -35.16 12.03 -7.53
N ASN A 266 -35.52 11.87 -8.82
CA ASN A 266 -36.40 10.79 -9.27
C ASN A 266 -35.69 9.44 -9.20
N HIS A 267 -34.40 9.39 -9.54
CA HIS A 267 -33.59 8.17 -9.40
C HIS A 267 -33.49 7.73 -7.93
N VAL A 268 -33.25 8.65 -7.00
CA VAL A 268 -33.23 8.37 -5.55
C VAL A 268 -34.56 7.79 -5.06
N ALA A 269 -35.69 8.33 -5.51
CA ALA A 269 -37.00 7.80 -5.15
C ALA A 269 -37.19 6.36 -5.67
N ALA A 270 -36.82 6.10 -6.93
CA ALA A 270 -36.86 4.76 -7.50
C ALA A 270 -35.93 3.78 -6.76
N TYR A 271 -34.71 4.24 -6.43
CA TYR A 271 -33.73 3.47 -5.67
C TYR A 271 -34.24 3.09 -4.28
N PHE A 272 -34.81 4.03 -3.52
CA PHE A 272 -35.36 3.72 -2.19
C PHE A 272 -36.55 2.76 -2.26
N ASN A 273 -37.42 2.89 -3.25
CA ASN A 273 -38.52 1.95 -3.45
C ASN A 273 -38.04 0.55 -3.86
N LYS A 274 -36.93 0.45 -4.58
CA LYS A 274 -36.29 -0.83 -4.95
C LYS A 274 -35.55 -1.47 -3.77
N LYS A 275 -34.89 -0.66 -2.95
CA LYS A 275 -34.05 -1.12 -1.83
C LYS A 275 -34.86 -1.51 -0.60
N PHE A 276 -35.93 -0.77 -0.30
CA PHE A 276 -36.74 -0.98 0.89
C PHE A 276 -38.06 -1.65 0.52
N ASN A 277 -38.37 -2.76 1.17
CA ASN A 277 -39.61 -3.52 0.94
C ASN A 277 -40.89 -2.76 1.31
N SER A 278 -40.78 -1.63 2.03
CA SER A 278 -41.89 -0.78 2.43
C SER A 278 -41.66 0.65 1.98
N HIS A 279 -42.63 1.19 1.25
CA HIS A 279 -42.65 2.59 0.80
C HIS A 279 -42.55 3.59 1.97
N MET A 280 -43.10 3.23 3.13
CA MET A 280 -43.01 4.07 4.34
C MET A 280 -41.57 4.18 4.85
N ILE A 281 -40.83 3.07 4.88
CA ILE A 281 -39.41 3.05 5.27
C ILE A 281 -38.56 3.78 4.23
N ALA A 282 -38.91 3.66 2.94
CA ALA A 282 -38.25 4.37 1.85
C ALA A 282 -38.32 5.90 2.04
N ILE A 283 -39.52 6.42 2.35
CA ILE A 283 -39.73 7.85 2.64
C ILE A 283 -39.00 8.25 3.94
N GLU A 284 -39.12 7.46 5.00
CA GLU A 284 -38.43 7.73 6.27
C GLU A 284 -36.91 7.86 6.06
N MET A 285 -36.32 6.97 5.26
CA MET A 285 -34.91 7.05 4.89
C MET A 285 -34.59 8.28 4.04
N GLY A 286 -35.53 8.72 3.20
CA GLY A 286 -35.46 9.98 2.46
C GLY A 286 -35.35 11.20 3.36
N TYR A 287 -36.19 11.29 4.40
CA TYR A 287 -36.14 12.39 5.38
C TYR A 287 -34.84 12.35 6.17
N ASN A 288 -34.41 11.16 6.61
CA ASN A 288 -33.13 10.99 7.31
C ASN A 288 -31.92 11.35 6.45
N LEU A 289 -31.95 11.04 5.14
CA LEU A 289 -30.92 11.43 4.19
C LEU A 289 -30.92 12.96 3.99
N SER A 290 -32.09 13.58 3.82
CA SER A 290 -32.24 15.02 3.69
C SER A 290 -31.67 15.76 4.90
N ASP A 291 -32.07 15.36 6.10
CA ASP A 291 -31.58 15.92 7.37
C ASP A 291 -30.07 15.72 7.52
N ALA A 292 -29.54 14.53 7.22
CA ALA A 292 -28.10 14.28 7.28
C ALA A 292 -27.31 15.13 6.28
N CYS A 293 -27.80 15.30 5.05
CA CYS A 293 -27.20 16.19 4.07
C CYS A 293 -27.14 17.64 4.56
N GLN A 294 -28.15 18.09 5.32
CA GLN A 294 -28.15 19.43 5.91
C GLN A 294 -27.19 19.56 7.09
N ARG A 295 -27.08 18.53 7.94
CA ARG A 295 -26.13 18.50 9.07
C ARG A 295 -24.67 18.43 8.61
N TYR A 296 -24.38 17.70 7.54
CA TYR A 296 -23.02 17.49 7.03
C TYR A 296 -22.67 18.35 5.80
N ARG A 297 -23.26 19.55 5.66
CA ARG A 297 -22.98 20.51 4.56
C ARG A 297 -21.50 20.89 4.41
N ASN A 298 -20.72 20.78 5.48
CA ASN A 298 -19.27 21.06 5.44
C ASN A 298 -18.50 20.02 4.61
N SER A 299 -19.07 18.84 4.37
CA SER A 299 -18.46 17.84 3.50
C SER A 299 -18.75 18.18 2.03
N GLU A 300 -17.70 18.45 1.27
CA GLU A 300 -17.80 18.87 -0.14
C GLU A 300 -18.62 17.87 -0.99
N ARG A 301 -18.38 16.56 -0.85
CA ARG A 301 -19.12 15.53 -1.57
C ARG A 301 -20.61 15.47 -1.20
N ILE A 302 -20.91 15.56 0.10
CA ILE A 302 -22.29 15.49 0.59
C ILE A 302 -23.05 16.74 0.12
N ASN A 303 -22.40 17.90 0.19
CA ASN A 303 -22.96 19.15 -0.29
C ASN A 303 -23.17 19.15 -1.81
N LEU A 304 -22.21 18.62 -2.58
CA LEU A 304 -22.34 18.46 -4.03
C LEU A 304 -23.56 17.57 -4.36
N PHE A 305 -23.67 16.42 -3.71
CA PHE A 305 -24.80 15.51 -3.89
C PHE A 305 -26.14 16.18 -3.53
N TRP A 306 -26.19 16.88 -2.39
CA TRP A 306 -27.39 17.60 -1.96
C TRP A 306 -27.78 18.72 -2.94
N GLY A 307 -26.80 19.48 -3.43
CA GLY A 307 -27.00 20.50 -4.44
C GLY A 307 -27.53 19.94 -5.76
N ILE A 308 -27.05 18.76 -6.18
CA ILE A 308 -27.55 18.09 -7.39
C ILE A 308 -28.97 17.56 -7.17
N ILE A 309 -29.25 16.94 -6.03
CA ILE A 309 -30.60 16.43 -5.70
C ILE A 309 -31.63 17.54 -5.67
N THR A 310 -31.29 18.68 -5.07
CA THR A 310 -32.18 19.84 -4.99
C THR A 310 -32.31 20.60 -6.31
N GLY A 311 -31.54 20.22 -7.34
CA GLY A 311 -31.52 20.87 -8.64
C GLY A 311 -30.80 22.23 -8.64
N GLN A 312 -30.07 22.55 -7.57
CA GLN A 312 -29.26 23.76 -7.48
C GLN A 312 -27.98 23.65 -8.31
N ILE A 313 -27.38 22.45 -8.35
CA ILE A 313 -26.13 22.14 -9.06
C ILE A 313 -26.41 21.17 -10.20
N GLU A 314 -25.75 21.36 -11.34
CA GLU A 314 -25.85 20.46 -12.48
C GLU A 314 -25.16 19.13 -12.17
N GLU A 315 -25.85 18.03 -12.47
CA GLU A 315 -25.32 16.68 -12.28
C GLU A 315 -23.99 16.45 -13.03
N MET A 316 -23.79 17.10 -14.17
CA MET A 316 -22.54 17.01 -14.95
C MET A 316 -21.31 17.46 -14.17
N VAL A 317 -21.46 18.26 -13.11
CA VAL A 317 -20.32 18.67 -12.26
C VAL A 317 -19.70 17.44 -11.59
N TYR A 318 -20.54 16.55 -11.04
CA TYR A 318 -20.08 15.31 -10.43
C TYR A 318 -19.42 14.39 -11.45
N HIS A 319 -20.07 14.15 -12.60
CA HIS A 319 -19.53 13.28 -13.64
C HIS A 319 -18.22 13.81 -14.22
N HIS A 320 -18.08 15.13 -14.36
CA HIS A 320 -16.82 15.75 -14.77
C HIS A 320 -15.71 15.49 -13.74
N GLN A 321 -15.97 15.72 -12.45
CA GLN A 321 -14.99 15.44 -11.38
C GLN A 321 -14.56 13.96 -11.39
N MET A 322 -15.51 13.02 -11.47
CA MET A 322 -15.20 11.59 -11.50
C MET A 322 -14.47 11.18 -12.79
N LYS A 323 -14.82 11.79 -13.92
CA LYS A 323 -14.12 11.56 -15.19
C LYS A 323 -12.68 12.06 -15.13
N SER A 324 -12.43 13.26 -14.60
CA SER A 324 -11.07 13.80 -14.46
C SER A 324 -10.22 12.93 -13.52
N ILE A 325 -10.78 12.46 -12.41
CA ILE A 325 -10.10 11.54 -11.49
C ILE A 325 -9.77 10.21 -12.18
N SER A 326 -10.72 9.61 -12.89
CA SER A 326 -10.52 8.33 -13.58
C SER A 326 -9.54 8.44 -14.75
N GLN A 327 -9.55 9.54 -15.51
CA GLN A 327 -8.59 9.81 -16.58
C GLN A 327 -7.16 9.94 -16.03
N LEU A 328 -6.99 10.63 -14.90
CA LEU A 328 -5.69 10.74 -14.24
C LEU A 328 -5.17 9.37 -13.83
N LEU A 329 -6.00 8.54 -13.18
CA LEU A 329 -5.63 7.18 -12.80
C LEU A 329 -5.24 6.32 -14.02
N GLN A 330 -6.05 6.36 -15.09
CA GLN A 330 -5.77 5.64 -16.33
C GLN A 330 -4.45 6.10 -16.98
N HIS A 331 -4.17 7.40 -16.94
CA HIS A 331 -2.91 7.95 -17.44
C HIS A 331 -1.71 7.46 -16.62
N LEU A 332 -1.79 7.46 -15.29
CA LEU A 332 -0.72 6.94 -14.43
C LEU A 332 -0.46 5.45 -14.69
N ILE A 333 -1.52 4.64 -14.86
CA ILE A 333 -1.41 3.22 -15.23
C ILE A 333 -0.72 3.07 -16.60
N LYS A 334 -1.08 3.91 -17.58
CA LYS A 334 -0.48 3.89 -18.93
C LYS A 334 1.00 4.29 -18.88
N MET A 335 1.34 5.35 -18.15
CA MET A 335 2.72 5.83 -18.00
C MET A 335 3.59 4.79 -17.31
N LYS A 336 3.08 4.14 -16.25
CA LYS A 336 3.79 3.03 -15.61
C LYS A 336 4.13 1.90 -16.59
N LYS A 337 3.20 1.51 -17.47
CA LYS A 337 3.45 0.52 -18.53
C LYS A 337 4.53 0.99 -19.51
N LEU A 338 4.56 2.27 -19.86
CA LEU A 338 5.60 2.86 -20.72
C LEU A 338 6.98 2.87 -20.03
N PHE A 339 7.05 3.21 -18.75
CA PHE A 339 8.32 3.16 -18.01
C PHE A 339 8.85 1.72 -17.85
N SER A 340 7.96 0.73 -17.67
CA SER A 340 8.38 -0.69 -17.62
C SER A 340 8.92 -1.23 -18.95
N THR A 341 8.48 -0.68 -20.09
CA THR A 341 8.94 -1.14 -21.42
C THR A 341 10.27 -0.54 -21.84
N GLN A 342 10.70 0.58 -21.25
CA GLN A 342 12.00 1.21 -21.52
C GLN A 342 13.15 0.62 -20.67
N GLN A 343 12.86 -0.21 -19.67
CA GLN A 343 13.85 -0.81 -18.77
C GLN A 343 14.22 -2.29 -19.09
N GLU A 344 13.61 -2.94 -20.09
CA GLU A 344 14.02 -4.32 -20.45
C GLU A 344 15.38 -4.31 -21.19
N PRO A 345 16.43 -4.98 -20.67
CA PRO A 345 17.70 -5.12 -21.39
C PRO A 345 17.48 -5.97 -22.66
N LEU A 346 18.17 -5.60 -23.75
CA LEU A 346 18.14 -6.30 -25.05
C LEU A 346 18.35 -7.83 -24.96
N SER A 347 18.95 -8.33 -23.87
CA SER A 347 19.16 -9.77 -23.63
C SER A 347 17.87 -10.55 -23.35
N THR A 348 16.84 -9.92 -22.78
CA THR A 348 15.56 -10.59 -22.45
C THR A 348 14.66 -10.73 -23.68
N ARG A 349 14.74 -9.77 -24.60
CA ARG A 349 14.07 -9.84 -25.91
C ARG A 349 14.61 -10.99 -26.76
N ALA A 350 15.93 -11.23 -26.72
CA ALA A 350 16.55 -12.38 -27.36
C ALA A 350 16.11 -13.71 -26.73
N ARG A 351 15.97 -13.76 -25.39
CA ARG A 351 15.49 -14.96 -24.69
C ARG A 351 14.03 -15.30 -25.00
N ARG A 352 13.13 -14.31 -25.13
CA ARG A 352 11.74 -14.55 -25.57
C ARG A 352 11.66 -15.09 -27.01
N ALA A 353 12.53 -14.63 -27.91
CA ALA A 353 12.58 -15.12 -29.29
C ALA A 353 13.06 -16.59 -29.41
N ILE A 354 13.89 -17.06 -28.47
CA ILE A 354 14.34 -18.46 -28.40
C ILE A 354 13.24 -19.39 -27.87
N VAL A 355 12.32 -18.89 -27.03
CA VAL A 355 11.20 -19.68 -26.48
C VAL A 355 10.08 -19.88 -27.52
N SER A 356 10.04 -19.10 -28.60
CA SER A 356 9.10 -19.25 -29.71
C SER A 356 9.54 -20.24 -30.80
N GLU A 357 10.47 -21.15 -30.54
CA GLU A 357 10.68 -22.30 -31.42
C GLU A 357 9.60 -23.37 -31.16
N PRO A 358 8.84 -23.79 -32.19
CA PRO A 358 7.61 -24.56 -32.02
C PRO A 358 7.79 -25.98 -31.43
N ASN A 359 9.02 -26.46 -31.20
CA ASN A 359 9.29 -27.83 -30.76
C ASN A 359 10.25 -27.98 -29.57
N SER A 360 10.45 -26.95 -28.74
CA SER A 360 11.19 -27.15 -27.48
C SER A 360 10.30 -27.79 -26.39
N PRO A 361 10.82 -28.72 -25.57
CA PRO A 361 10.04 -29.43 -24.55
C PRO A 361 9.42 -28.52 -23.46
N LEU A 362 9.79 -27.23 -23.40
CA LEU A 362 9.20 -26.22 -22.52
C LEU A 362 7.89 -25.62 -23.05
N SER A 363 7.59 -25.70 -24.35
CA SER A 363 6.32 -25.23 -24.93
C SER A 363 5.14 -26.11 -24.51
N VAL A 364 5.39 -27.40 -24.30
CA VAL A 364 4.40 -28.39 -23.85
C VAL A 364 3.98 -28.15 -22.39
N ILE A 365 4.88 -27.58 -21.57
CA ILE A 365 4.60 -27.26 -20.17
C ILE A 365 3.80 -25.95 -20.06
N ALA A 366 4.08 -24.97 -20.91
CA ALA A 366 3.36 -23.69 -20.94
C ALA A 366 1.89 -23.87 -21.37
N ASN A 367 1.62 -24.71 -22.37
CA ASN A 367 0.25 -24.93 -22.88
C ASN A 367 -0.64 -25.75 -21.93
N ARG A 368 -0.07 -26.47 -20.96
CA ARG A 368 -0.87 -27.14 -19.90
C ARG A 368 -1.29 -26.22 -18.75
N ARG A 369 -0.68 -25.03 -18.61
CA ARG A 369 -1.05 -24.08 -17.54
C ARG A 369 -2.19 -23.13 -17.93
N LEU A 370 -2.37 -22.84 -19.22
CA LEU A 370 -3.41 -21.91 -19.69
C LEU A 370 -4.84 -22.50 -19.65
N SER A 371 -4.98 -23.83 -19.64
CA SER A 371 -6.30 -24.48 -19.53
C SER A 371 -6.82 -24.61 -18.09
N ALA A 372 -6.01 -24.33 -17.07
CA ALA A 372 -6.38 -24.52 -15.67
C ALA A 372 -6.90 -23.24 -14.97
N LEU A 373 -6.87 -22.08 -15.64
CA LEU A 373 -7.29 -20.80 -15.06
C LEU A 373 -8.78 -20.45 -15.30
N SER A 374 -9.59 -21.36 -15.85
CA SER A 374 -10.99 -21.07 -16.21
C SER A 374 -12.06 -21.56 -15.22
N LEU A 375 -11.73 -21.99 -14.00
CA LEU A 375 -12.76 -22.48 -13.04
C LEU A 375 -12.52 -21.99 -11.59
N PHE A 376 -13.22 -20.88 -11.26
CA PHE A 376 -13.76 -20.44 -9.97
C PHE A 376 -12.99 -20.53 -8.63
N SER A 377 -13.01 -19.36 -7.96
CA SER A 377 -13.30 -19.12 -6.52
C SER A 377 -12.18 -19.27 -5.49
N VAL A 378 -11.88 -18.11 -4.86
CA VAL A 378 -11.42 -17.84 -3.49
C VAL A 378 -10.82 -19.03 -2.73
N LYS A 379 -9.49 -18.98 -2.55
CA LYS A 379 -8.84 -19.23 -1.26
C LYS A 379 -7.45 -18.59 -1.22
N GLU A 380 -7.19 -18.00 -0.06
CA GLU A 380 -6.08 -17.13 0.29
C GLU A 380 -4.70 -17.80 0.33
N HIS A 381 -3.71 -16.90 0.24
CA HIS A 381 -2.31 -17.02 0.67
C HIS A 381 -1.39 -17.85 -0.23
N GLN A 382 -0.79 -17.17 -1.23
CA GLN A 382 0.67 -17.14 -1.53
C GLN A 382 1.01 -16.50 -2.90
N GLU A 383 0.35 -15.41 -3.31
CA GLU A 383 0.65 -14.68 -4.57
C GLU A 383 0.91 -13.18 -4.37
N SER A 384 1.40 -12.78 -3.19
CA SER A 384 1.48 -11.37 -2.79
C SER A 384 2.63 -10.57 -3.42
N THR A 385 3.56 -11.17 -4.15
CA THR A 385 4.79 -10.47 -4.59
C THR A 385 4.79 -10.03 -6.05
N VAL A 386 3.90 -10.53 -6.91
CA VAL A 386 3.90 -10.23 -8.35
C VAL A 386 2.90 -9.12 -8.72
N LEU A 387 1.85 -8.90 -7.93
CA LEU A 387 0.81 -7.90 -8.21
C LEU A 387 1.10 -6.50 -7.67
N HIS A 388 1.99 -6.34 -6.68
CA HIS A 388 2.32 -5.01 -6.13
C HIS A 388 3.14 -4.11 -7.07
N ASN A 389 3.72 -4.65 -8.15
CA ASN A 389 4.65 -3.88 -8.99
C ASN A 389 3.97 -3.10 -10.13
N GLU A 390 2.66 -3.29 -10.36
CA GLU A 390 1.90 -2.60 -11.41
C GLU A 390 1.48 -1.18 -11.04
N PHE A 391 1.39 -0.86 -9.74
CA PHE A 391 0.86 0.42 -9.26
C PHE A 391 1.89 1.27 -8.51
N VAL A 392 3.17 0.99 -8.69
CA VAL A 392 4.29 1.70 -8.03
C VAL A 392 5.15 2.43 -9.06
N MET A 393 5.44 3.71 -8.82
CA MET A 393 6.33 4.55 -9.63
C MET A 393 7.35 5.27 -8.75
N THR A 394 8.49 5.68 -9.30
CA THR A 394 9.42 6.57 -8.58
C THR A 394 8.84 7.97 -8.45
N ASN A 395 9.32 8.74 -7.46
CA ASN A 395 8.99 10.15 -7.29
C ASN A 395 9.13 10.96 -8.60
N GLU A 396 10.23 10.76 -9.33
CA GLU A 396 10.50 11.43 -10.61
C GLU A 396 9.51 11.01 -11.70
N GLN A 397 9.24 9.71 -11.84
CA GLN A 397 8.29 9.18 -12.83
C GLN A 397 6.88 9.70 -12.57
N PHE A 398 6.46 9.74 -11.31
CA PHE A 398 5.15 10.26 -10.93
C PHE A 398 5.02 11.75 -11.21
N PHE A 399 6.04 12.54 -10.87
CA PHE A 399 6.06 13.99 -11.15
C PHE A 399 6.03 14.29 -12.66
N GLU A 400 6.84 13.60 -13.46
CA GLU A 400 6.82 13.71 -14.93
C GLU A 400 5.45 13.28 -15.50
N SER A 401 4.84 12.24 -14.93
CA SER A 401 3.51 11.79 -15.36
C SER A 401 2.44 12.86 -15.13
N LEU A 402 2.48 13.57 -13.99
CA LEU A 402 1.57 14.69 -13.70
C LEU A 402 1.79 15.86 -14.66
N LYS A 403 3.04 16.21 -14.93
CA LYS A 403 3.40 17.28 -15.86
C LYS A 403 2.97 17.00 -17.29
N LEU A 404 3.08 15.74 -17.74
CA LEU A 404 2.60 15.32 -19.05
C LEU A 404 1.07 15.30 -19.16
N PHE A 405 0.36 15.01 -18.06
CA PHE A 405 -1.10 15.01 -18.05
C PHE A 405 -1.67 16.44 -18.01
N TYR A 406 -1.10 17.31 -17.19
CA TYR A 406 -1.56 18.67 -16.98
C TYR A 406 -0.63 19.69 -17.67
N SER A 407 -0.78 19.85 -18.99
CA SER A 407 -0.01 20.84 -19.76
C SER A 407 -0.30 22.29 -19.37
N ASN A 408 -1.51 22.55 -18.87
CA ASN A 408 -2.03 23.89 -18.63
C ASN A 408 -1.92 24.33 -17.16
N LYS A 409 -1.50 23.43 -16.26
CA LYS A 409 -1.29 23.77 -14.84
C LYS A 409 0.08 24.38 -14.63
N THR A 410 0.17 25.28 -13.66
CA THR A 410 1.45 25.88 -13.24
C THR A 410 2.31 24.86 -12.49
N SER A 411 3.63 25.07 -12.45
CA SER A 411 4.54 24.20 -11.69
C SER A 411 4.17 24.14 -10.21
N LEU A 412 3.74 25.26 -9.62
CA LEU A 412 3.29 25.33 -8.23
C LEU A 412 2.08 24.42 -7.97
N GLN A 413 1.08 24.42 -8.86
CA GLN A 413 -0.08 23.54 -8.72
C GLN A 413 0.28 22.06 -8.85
N ILE A 414 1.25 21.72 -9.70
CA ILE A 414 1.76 20.34 -9.83
C ILE A 414 2.55 19.95 -8.57
N ASP A 415 3.37 20.86 -8.04
CA ASP A 415 4.11 20.66 -6.79
C ASP A 415 3.16 20.45 -5.61
N GLU A 416 2.07 21.23 -5.49
CA GLU A 416 1.03 21.03 -4.46
C GLU A 416 0.38 19.64 -4.55
N LEU A 417 0.04 19.19 -5.77
CA LEU A 417 -0.50 17.84 -6.00
C LEU A 417 0.53 16.77 -5.63
N PHE A 418 1.81 17.01 -5.90
CA PHE A 418 2.87 16.08 -5.54
C PHE A 418 3.08 16.00 -4.01
N GLN A 419 3.05 17.13 -3.30
CA GLN A 419 3.20 17.16 -1.84
C GLN A 419 1.99 16.54 -1.13
N SER A 420 0.78 16.79 -1.62
CA SER A 420 -0.43 16.15 -1.08
C SER A 420 -0.42 14.62 -1.24
N ALA A 421 0.09 14.12 -2.38
CA ALA A 421 0.31 12.68 -2.57
C ALA A 421 1.32 12.10 -1.57
N LYS A 422 2.41 12.82 -1.27
CA LYS A 422 3.39 12.40 -0.25
C LYS A 422 2.82 12.40 1.15
N HIS A 423 1.99 13.38 1.48
CA HIS A 423 1.31 13.48 2.77
C HIS A 423 0.38 12.30 3.00
N ASP A 424 -0.45 11.94 2.01
CA ASP A 424 -1.39 10.81 2.11
C ASP A 424 -0.69 9.47 2.32
N LEU A 425 0.44 9.27 1.66
CA LEU A 425 1.22 8.05 1.78
C LEU A 425 2.05 8.01 3.07
N GLN A 426 2.15 9.11 3.82
CA GLN A 426 2.93 9.21 5.07
C GLN A 426 4.39 8.73 4.91
N TYR A 427 4.99 8.87 3.72
CA TYR A 427 6.22 8.16 3.33
C TYR A 427 7.44 9.07 3.12
N SER A 428 8.60 8.56 3.59
CA SER A 428 9.97 9.02 3.32
C SER A 428 10.66 8.25 2.18
N ASN A 429 9.94 7.40 1.44
CA ASN A 429 10.50 6.50 0.43
C ASN A 429 10.57 7.12 -0.97
N GLU A 430 11.44 6.57 -1.82
CA GLU A 430 11.62 6.97 -3.23
C GLU A 430 10.49 6.49 -4.17
N LEU A 431 9.66 5.57 -3.70
CA LEU A 431 8.60 4.89 -4.48
C LEU A 431 7.20 5.27 -3.98
N ILE A 432 6.32 5.60 -4.91
CA ILE A 432 4.92 6.00 -4.71
C ILE A 432 4.01 4.87 -5.20
N GLU A 433 3.21 4.28 -4.30
CA GLU A 433 2.11 3.39 -4.65
C GLU A 433 0.86 4.23 -4.96
N PHE A 434 0.68 4.59 -6.24
CA PHE A 434 -0.32 5.58 -6.62
C PHE A 434 -1.76 5.05 -6.54
N SER A 435 -1.99 3.74 -6.48
CA SER A 435 -3.33 3.16 -6.31
C SER A 435 -3.99 3.60 -4.99
N LEU A 436 -3.21 3.73 -3.92
CA LEU A 436 -3.68 4.12 -2.60
C LEU A 436 -4.19 5.56 -2.57
N LEU A 437 -3.65 6.45 -3.41
CA LEU A 437 -4.09 7.85 -3.54
C LEU A 437 -5.55 7.98 -4.01
N PHE A 438 -6.07 6.95 -4.69
CA PHE A 438 -7.43 6.94 -5.23
C PHE A 438 -8.42 6.17 -4.34
N MET A 439 -7.96 5.68 -3.18
CA MET A 439 -8.82 5.01 -2.22
C MET A 439 -9.55 6.03 -1.34
N GLU A 440 -10.73 5.65 -0.86
CA GLU A 440 -11.47 6.43 0.13
C GLU A 440 -11.12 5.93 1.52
N ASP A 441 -11.06 6.84 2.50
CA ASP A 441 -10.89 6.45 3.90
C ASP A 441 -12.14 5.72 4.42
N ASP A 442 -12.03 5.14 5.62
CA ASP A 442 -13.14 4.53 6.35
C ASP A 442 -14.38 5.42 6.46
N GLU A 443 -14.19 6.72 6.31
CA GLU A 443 -15.17 7.74 6.52
C GLU A 443 -15.69 8.30 5.17
N THR A 444 -15.42 7.59 4.06
CA THR A 444 -15.76 7.92 2.67
C THR A 444 -15.22 9.27 2.19
N ARG A 445 -14.17 9.79 2.84
CA ARG A 445 -13.45 10.99 2.42
C ARG A 445 -12.37 10.62 1.41
N PHE A 446 -12.03 11.61 0.61
CA PHE A 446 -10.86 11.54 -0.26
C PHE A 446 -9.63 11.85 0.59
N GLY A 447 -8.50 11.23 0.26
CA GLY A 447 -7.20 11.68 0.74
C GLY A 447 -6.92 13.13 0.32
N GLU A 448 -5.89 13.72 0.92
CA GLU A 448 -5.43 15.08 0.64
C GLU A 448 -5.09 15.28 -0.85
N PHE A 449 -4.60 14.24 -1.53
CA PHE A 449 -4.31 14.29 -2.96
C PHE A 449 -5.57 14.55 -3.80
N LEU A 450 -6.64 13.80 -3.56
CA LEU A 450 -7.88 13.96 -4.30
C LEU A 450 -8.65 15.21 -3.86
N SER A 451 -8.57 15.62 -2.58
CA SER A 451 -9.16 16.85 -2.10
C SER A 451 -8.51 18.08 -2.75
N THR A 452 -7.18 18.12 -2.84
CA THR A 452 -6.43 19.19 -3.50
C THR A 452 -6.70 19.22 -5.00
N LEU A 453 -6.80 18.06 -5.67
CA LEU A 453 -7.16 17.98 -7.07
C LEU A 453 -8.54 18.59 -7.35
N ILE A 454 -9.56 18.22 -6.57
CA ILE A 454 -10.92 18.76 -6.72
C ILE A 454 -10.95 20.26 -6.43
N LYS A 455 -10.23 20.70 -5.39
CA LYS A 455 -10.08 22.12 -5.08
C LYS A 455 -9.48 22.89 -6.25
N GLN A 456 -8.43 22.38 -6.89
CA GLN A 456 -7.83 23.01 -8.08
C GLN A 456 -8.81 23.05 -9.25
N ILE A 457 -9.55 21.97 -9.52
CA ILE A 457 -10.59 21.94 -10.58
C ILE A 457 -11.66 23.01 -10.32
N ASN A 458 -12.10 23.16 -9.08
CA ASN A 458 -13.09 24.18 -8.71
C ASN A 458 -12.52 25.60 -8.83
N GLN A 459 -11.25 25.82 -8.47
CA GLN A 459 -10.57 27.11 -8.65
C GLN A 459 -10.43 27.49 -10.14
N GLU A 460 -10.06 26.54 -10.99
CA GLU A 460 -9.97 26.75 -12.45
C GLU A 460 -11.33 27.13 -13.05
N LYS A 461 -12.38 26.45 -12.61
CA LYS A 461 -13.76 26.81 -12.94
C LYS A 461 -14.11 28.23 -12.50
N SER A 462 -13.87 28.59 -11.24
CA SER A 462 -14.16 29.93 -10.73
C SER A 462 -13.41 31.00 -11.52
N SER A 463 -12.13 30.78 -11.82
CA SER A 463 -11.33 31.66 -12.68
C SER A 463 -11.93 31.79 -14.09
N TYR A 464 -12.46 30.70 -14.66
CA TYR A 464 -13.11 30.75 -15.96
C TYR A 464 -14.42 31.57 -15.93
N VAL A 465 -15.25 31.36 -14.92
CA VAL A 465 -16.48 32.15 -14.70
C VAL A 465 -16.15 33.62 -14.46
N GLU A 466 -15.08 33.93 -13.74
CA GLU A 466 -14.59 35.30 -13.55
C GLU A 466 -14.16 35.96 -14.87
N GLN A 467 -13.49 35.23 -15.78
CA GLN A 467 -13.15 35.75 -17.11
C GLN A 467 -14.41 36.09 -17.92
N ILE A 468 -15.43 35.22 -17.85
CA ILE A 468 -16.73 35.47 -18.50
C ILE A 468 -17.40 36.71 -17.87
N LYS A 469 -17.35 36.83 -16.54
CA LYS A 469 -17.86 38.00 -15.82
C LYS A 469 -17.23 39.29 -16.32
N GLN A 470 -15.90 39.34 -16.46
CA GLN A 470 -15.19 40.54 -16.91
C GLN A 470 -15.65 41.03 -18.29
N ILE A 471 -15.98 40.12 -19.21
CA ILE A 471 -16.47 40.48 -20.55
C ILE A 471 -17.94 40.94 -20.53
N LEU A 472 -18.73 40.42 -19.59
CA LEU A 472 -20.14 40.76 -19.43
C LEU A 472 -20.37 42.00 -18.55
N LEU A 473 -19.31 42.54 -17.92
CA LEU A 473 -19.38 43.78 -17.14
C LEU A 473 -19.90 44.93 -18.03
N GLY A 474 -20.97 45.59 -17.57
CA GLY A 474 -21.62 46.69 -18.27
C GLY A 474 -22.96 46.34 -18.93
N TYR A 475 -23.35 45.05 -18.98
CA TYR A 475 -24.68 44.63 -19.42
C TYR A 475 -25.56 44.25 -18.22
N PRO A 476 -26.58 45.06 -17.87
CA PRO A 476 -27.48 44.74 -16.74
C PRO A 476 -28.44 43.59 -17.07
N LEU A 477 -28.73 43.37 -18.36
CA LEU A 477 -29.60 42.31 -18.85
C LEU A 477 -28.89 41.61 -19.99
N ILE A 478 -28.59 40.32 -19.80
CA ILE A 478 -27.77 39.53 -20.71
C ILE A 478 -28.67 38.67 -21.60
N THR A 479 -28.50 38.85 -22.90
CA THR A 479 -29.15 38.02 -23.93
C THR A 479 -28.29 36.81 -24.28
N VAL A 480 -28.90 35.77 -24.87
CA VAL A 480 -28.20 34.56 -25.33
C VAL A 480 -27.05 34.91 -26.28
N SER A 481 -27.22 35.89 -27.17
CA SER A 481 -26.18 36.31 -28.12
C SER A 481 -24.97 36.94 -27.41
N GLN A 482 -25.20 37.81 -26.42
CA GLN A 482 -24.13 38.42 -25.62
C GLN A 482 -23.37 37.36 -24.80
N PHE A 483 -24.10 36.41 -24.22
CA PHE A 483 -23.53 35.29 -23.49
C PHE A 483 -22.67 34.37 -24.40
N CYS A 484 -23.18 34.01 -25.58
CA CYS A 484 -22.41 33.22 -26.56
C CYS A 484 -21.13 33.95 -26.96
N ARG A 485 -21.22 35.26 -27.24
CA ARG A 485 -20.04 36.07 -27.58
C ARG A 485 -19.02 36.09 -26.45
N ALA A 486 -19.46 36.23 -25.20
CA ALA A 486 -18.57 36.20 -24.05
C ALA A 486 -17.84 34.86 -23.94
N ILE A 487 -18.55 33.74 -24.11
CA ILE A 487 -17.94 32.40 -24.10
C ILE A 487 -16.94 32.24 -25.25
N TYR A 488 -17.28 32.62 -26.48
CA TYR A 488 -16.34 32.51 -27.61
C TYR A 488 -15.11 33.41 -27.45
N MET A 489 -15.23 34.54 -26.73
CA MET A 489 -14.10 35.39 -26.41
C MET A 489 -13.20 34.81 -25.32
N THR A 490 -13.77 34.06 -24.36
CA THR A 490 -12.99 33.39 -23.30
C THR A 490 -12.40 32.05 -23.72
N ASP A 491 -13.13 31.29 -24.54
CA ASP A 491 -12.79 29.94 -24.99
C ASP A 491 -13.17 29.78 -26.48
N PRO A 492 -12.21 30.02 -27.39
CA PRO A 492 -12.45 29.91 -28.82
C PRO A 492 -12.58 28.46 -29.31
N ASN A 493 -12.17 27.48 -28.51
CA ASN A 493 -12.15 26.06 -28.89
C ASN A 493 -13.39 25.29 -28.38
N ILE A 494 -14.37 25.99 -27.82
CA ILE A 494 -15.55 25.36 -27.22
C ILE A 494 -16.35 24.54 -28.25
N ASN A 495 -16.74 23.33 -27.87
CA ASN A 495 -17.62 22.49 -28.67
C ASN A 495 -19.06 23.05 -28.68
N GLN A 496 -19.72 23.00 -29.83
CA GLN A 496 -21.11 23.46 -29.99
C GLN A 496 -22.06 22.75 -29.02
N ASN A 497 -21.87 21.45 -28.78
CA ASN A 497 -22.69 20.69 -27.84
C ASN A 497 -22.56 21.20 -26.39
N GLU A 498 -21.34 21.60 -25.99
CA GLU A 498 -21.07 22.15 -24.65
C GLU A 498 -21.64 23.56 -24.51
N LEU A 499 -21.53 24.38 -25.55
CA LEU A 499 -22.17 25.70 -25.60
C LEU A 499 -23.69 25.60 -25.48
N HIS A 500 -24.32 24.67 -26.21
CA HIS A 500 -25.76 24.42 -26.09
C HIS A 500 -26.16 24.01 -24.68
N ARG A 501 -25.37 23.13 -24.03
CA ARG A 501 -25.60 22.73 -22.64
C ARG A 501 -25.52 23.90 -21.67
N TYR A 502 -24.51 24.78 -21.82
CA TYR A 502 -24.41 26.00 -21.00
C TYR A 502 -25.63 26.90 -21.18
N ILE A 503 -26.12 27.07 -22.40
CA ILE A 503 -27.30 27.89 -22.68
C ILE A 503 -28.56 27.25 -22.08
N GLU A 504 -28.75 25.94 -22.26
CA GLU A 504 -29.88 25.19 -21.71
C GLU A 504 -29.93 25.31 -20.19
N TRP A 505 -28.78 25.21 -19.52
CA TRP A 505 -28.69 25.34 -18.07
C TRP A 505 -28.92 26.78 -17.59
N VAL A 506 -28.16 27.74 -18.13
CA VAL A 506 -28.19 29.15 -17.69
C VAL A 506 -29.55 29.78 -17.94
N PHE A 507 -30.17 29.54 -19.09
CA PHE A 507 -31.49 30.11 -19.41
C PHE A 507 -32.66 29.17 -19.07
N SER A 508 -32.39 27.98 -18.52
CA SER A 508 -33.39 26.96 -18.17
C SER A 508 -34.33 26.60 -19.34
N ILE A 509 -33.76 26.41 -20.52
CA ILE A 509 -34.49 26.14 -21.76
C ILE A 509 -34.61 24.62 -21.95
N LYS A 510 -35.83 24.13 -22.18
CA LYS A 510 -36.07 22.68 -22.38
C LYS A 510 -35.79 22.19 -23.81
N ASN A 511 -35.71 23.09 -24.80
CA ASN A 511 -35.35 22.82 -26.20
C ASN A 511 -34.84 24.11 -26.89
N PHE A 512 -33.59 24.11 -27.38
CA PHE A 512 -32.98 25.25 -28.08
C PHE A 512 -33.73 25.65 -29.37
N HIS A 513 -34.44 24.70 -30.01
CA HIS A 513 -35.16 24.92 -31.27
C HIS A 513 -36.50 25.64 -31.13
N SER A 514 -36.99 25.88 -29.91
CA SER A 514 -38.24 26.61 -29.67
C SER A 514 -37.93 28.10 -29.47
N SER A 515 -37.58 28.79 -30.54
CA SER A 515 -37.30 30.22 -30.56
C SER A 515 -38.56 31.06 -30.32
N GLN A 516 -39.02 31.12 -29.07
CA GLN A 516 -39.97 32.11 -28.59
C GLN A 516 -39.34 32.87 -27.42
N GLN A 517 -38.98 34.13 -27.67
CA GLN A 517 -38.59 35.19 -26.73
C GLN A 517 -38.02 34.70 -25.38
N ILE A 518 -36.75 34.27 -25.40
CA ILE A 518 -35.99 33.98 -24.17
C ILE A 518 -35.82 35.31 -23.42
N LYS A 519 -36.33 35.38 -22.19
CA LYS A 519 -36.22 36.57 -21.36
C LYS A 519 -34.74 36.82 -21.04
N PRO A 520 -34.25 38.07 -21.15
CA PRO A 520 -32.89 38.39 -20.76
C PRO A 520 -32.72 38.16 -19.24
N LEU A 521 -31.54 37.69 -18.86
CA LEU A 521 -31.23 37.31 -17.47
C LEU A 521 -30.36 38.39 -16.82
N ASP A 522 -30.55 38.61 -15.53
CA ASP A 522 -29.67 39.48 -14.75
C ASP A 522 -28.28 38.85 -14.62
N LEU A 523 -27.25 39.70 -14.50
CA LEU A 523 -25.86 39.28 -14.42
C LEU A 523 -25.59 38.42 -13.18
N GLU A 524 -26.15 38.78 -12.03
CA GLU A 524 -25.98 38.00 -10.80
C GLU A 524 -26.61 36.61 -10.90
N ASP A 525 -27.82 36.52 -11.47
CA ASP A 525 -28.51 35.26 -11.69
C ASP A 525 -27.78 34.36 -12.70
N LEU A 526 -27.22 34.96 -13.76
CA LEU A 526 -26.43 34.25 -14.76
C LEU A 526 -25.15 33.65 -14.13
N LEU A 527 -24.42 34.44 -13.35
CA LEU A 527 -23.19 33.99 -12.69
C LEU A 527 -23.48 32.89 -11.67
N ARG A 528 -24.52 33.05 -10.85
CA ARG A 528 -24.94 32.02 -9.89
C ARG A 528 -25.26 30.69 -10.59
N ARG A 529 -25.92 30.73 -11.75
CA ARG A 529 -26.23 29.52 -12.53
C ARG A 529 -25.00 28.90 -13.18
N LEU A 530 -24.05 29.72 -13.63
CA LEU A 530 -22.75 29.26 -14.17
C LEU A 530 -21.89 28.59 -13.10
N GLU A 531 -21.78 29.20 -11.91
CA GLU A 531 -21.06 28.62 -10.77
C GLU A 531 -21.61 27.25 -10.36
N ASN A 532 -22.89 26.99 -10.63
CA ASN A 532 -23.55 25.72 -10.38
C ASN A 532 -23.60 24.77 -11.61
N CYS A 533 -23.11 25.21 -12.77
CA CYS A 533 -23.01 24.43 -14.00
C CYS A 533 -21.64 23.74 -14.10
N ALA A 534 -21.52 22.65 -14.85
CA ALA A 534 -20.22 22.06 -15.20
C ALA A 534 -19.53 22.86 -16.31
N CYS A 535 -19.25 24.14 -16.04
CA CYS A 535 -18.60 25.05 -16.98
C CYS A 535 -17.07 25.04 -16.79
N PHE A 536 -16.37 24.39 -17.71
CA PHE A 536 -14.92 24.28 -17.68
C PHE A 536 -14.34 24.81 -18.99
N LYS A 537 -13.14 25.38 -18.91
CA LYS A 537 -12.37 25.83 -20.08
C LYS A 537 -11.77 24.62 -20.78
N HIS A 538 -11.90 24.55 -22.11
CA HIS A 538 -11.43 23.43 -22.92
C HIS A 538 -10.00 23.57 -23.43
#